data_AF-A0A9P6LUA4-F1
#
_entry.id   AF-A0A9P6LUA4-F1
#
_cell.length_a   1.000
_cell.length_b   1.000
_cell.length_c   1.000
_cell.angle_alpha   90.00
_cell.angle_beta   90.00
_cell.angle_gamma   90.00
#
_symmetry.space_group_name_H-M   'P 1'
#
loop_
_entity.id
_entity.type
_entity.pdbx_description
1 polymer ?
#
loop_
_entity_poly.entity_id
_entity_poly.type
_entity_poly.pdbx_seq_one_letter_code
_entity_poly.pdbx_strand_id
1 'polypeptide(L)'
;MAGFRPPQERLWLTRNTIIPPVELQRKLFPFIESQFPGDQDWVAWVENIMLDRDVYHGRSIGAKIDRASQGAGYSIKGENQNEVIKRRHLILLAHLRKVILQDAVAIMTVEDPTCNYGDHYIFQQPVFKLPAFY
;
A
#
# COMPACT_ATOMS: atom_id res chain seq x y z
N MET A 1 3.44 21.54 -3.70
CA MET A 1 2.83 20.87 -4.87
C MET A 1 3.83 19.87 -5.43
N ALA A 2 3.41 18.66 -5.77
CA ALA A 2 4.28 17.55 -6.19
C ALA A 2 4.83 17.68 -7.64
N GLY A 3 5.02 18.91 -8.15
CA GLY A 3 5.63 19.17 -9.46
C GLY A 3 4.78 18.84 -10.70
N PHE A 4 3.56 18.35 -10.55
CA PHE A 4 2.67 18.06 -11.68
C PHE A 4 2.15 19.33 -12.36
N ARG A 5 2.21 19.38 -13.70
CA ARG A 5 1.58 20.44 -14.50
C ARG A 5 0.10 20.11 -14.72
N PRO A 6 -0.85 21.03 -14.42
CA PRO A 6 -2.26 20.82 -14.73
C PRO A 6 -2.57 21.09 -16.22
N PRO A 7 -3.63 20.49 -16.82
CA PRO A 7 -4.47 19.40 -16.34
C PRO A 7 -4.14 18.12 -17.14
N GLN A 8 -3.22 17.31 -16.65
CA GLN A 8 -2.97 16.01 -17.28
C GLN A 8 -4.00 15.01 -16.78
N GLU A 9 -4.58 14.27 -17.73
CA GLU A 9 -5.42 13.09 -17.56
C GLU A 9 -4.88 12.16 -16.47
N ARG A 10 -5.73 11.24 -15.96
CA ARG A 10 -5.37 10.25 -14.93
C ARG A 10 -3.90 9.82 -15.09
N LEU A 11 -3.04 10.28 -14.18
CA LEU A 11 -1.59 10.09 -14.28
C LEU A 11 -1.29 8.60 -14.09
N TRP A 12 -1.35 7.85 -15.19
CA TRP A 12 -0.94 6.47 -15.23
C TRP A 12 0.58 6.45 -15.33
N LEU A 13 1.23 6.32 -14.18
CA LEU A 13 2.68 6.18 -14.15
C LEU A 13 3.03 4.80 -14.74
N THR A 14 4.10 4.71 -15.52
CA THR A 14 4.57 3.44 -16.11
C THR A 14 4.70 2.33 -15.07
N ARG A 15 5.07 2.68 -13.83
CA ARG A 15 5.14 1.73 -12.69
C ARG A 15 3.83 1.03 -12.36
N ASN A 16 2.68 1.60 -12.70
CA ASN A 16 1.35 1.00 -12.47
C ASN A 16 1.05 -0.18 -13.40
N THR A 17 1.90 -0.44 -14.40
CA THR A 17 1.74 -1.58 -15.32
C THR A 17 2.13 -2.92 -14.71
N ILE A 18 2.94 -2.90 -13.64
CA ILE A 18 3.45 -4.11 -12.99
C ILE A 18 2.86 -4.17 -11.58
N ILE A 19 2.08 -5.21 -11.30
CA ILE A 19 1.62 -5.52 -9.95
C ILE A 19 2.59 -6.54 -9.36
N PRO A 20 3.36 -6.20 -8.30
CA PRO A 20 4.26 -7.16 -7.67
C PRO A 20 3.48 -8.35 -7.10
N PRO A 21 4.05 -9.57 -7.06
CA PRO A 21 3.40 -10.71 -6.45
C PRO A 21 3.02 -10.45 -4.98
N VAL A 22 1.82 -10.83 -4.56
CA VAL A 22 1.30 -10.60 -3.20
C VAL A 22 2.25 -11.13 -2.13
N GLU A 23 2.79 -12.33 -2.32
CA GLU A 23 3.74 -12.95 -1.39
C GLU A 23 5.00 -12.11 -1.18
N LEU A 24 5.45 -11.43 -2.23
CA LEU A 24 6.59 -10.51 -2.15
C LEU A 24 6.19 -9.22 -1.43
N GLN A 25 5.01 -8.68 -1.70
CA GLN A 25 4.46 -7.51 -0.99
C GLN A 25 4.35 -7.78 0.52
N ARG A 26 3.94 -8.98 0.94
CA ARG A 26 3.83 -9.40 2.34
C ARG A 26 5.17 -9.38 3.09
N LYS A 27 6.30 -9.52 2.39
CA LYS A 27 7.64 -9.47 3.01
C LYS A 27 7.99 -8.07 3.53
N LEU A 28 7.41 -7.01 2.97
CA LEU A 28 7.51 -5.67 3.50
C LEU A 28 6.48 -5.48 4.62
N PHE A 29 6.86 -4.90 5.76
CA PHE A 29 5.94 -4.62 6.88
C PHE A 29 5.04 -5.82 7.30
N PRO A 30 5.59 -7.02 7.54
CA PRO A 30 4.80 -8.25 7.75
C PRO A 30 3.80 -8.16 8.91
N PHE A 31 4.02 -7.24 9.85
CA PHE A 31 3.15 -7.01 11.00
C PHE A 31 1.76 -6.45 10.66
N ILE A 32 1.51 -5.96 9.44
CA ILE A 32 0.24 -5.31 9.05
C ILE A 32 -0.95 -6.28 9.19
N GLU A 33 -0.80 -7.50 8.69
CA GLU A 33 -1.89 -8.50 8.66
C GLU A 33 -2.23 -9.01 10.07
N SER A 34 -1.28 -8.95 11.01
CA SER A 34 -1.49 -9.42 12.39
C SER A 34 -2.09 -8.36 13.33
N GLN A 35 -2.37 -7.13 12.87
CA GLN A 35 -2.82 -6.05 13.76
C GLN A 35 -4.28 -6.16 14.22
N PHE A 36 -5.13 -6.90 13.49
CA PHE A 36 -6.55 -7.09 13.81
C PHE A 36 -6.94 -8.57 13.70
N PRO A 37 -6.42 -9.43 14.58
CA PRO A 37 -6.75 -10.84 14.59
C PRO A 37 -8.24 -11.01 14.92
N GLY A 38 -8.99 -11.66 14.02
CA GLY A 38 -10.44 -11.86 14.15
C GLY A 38 -11.29 -10.97 13.23
N ASP A 39 -10.69 -9.96 12.60
CA ASP A 39 -11.36 -9.18 11.55
C ASP A 39 -11.15 -9.88 10.19
N GLN A 40 -12.14 -10.68 9.78
CA GLN A 40 -12.09 -11.42 8.51
C GLN A 40 -12.04 -10.48 7.30
N ASP A 41 -12.61 -9.27 7.42
CA ASP A 41 -12.57 -8.28 6.35
C ASP A 41 -11.15 -7.69 6.21
N TRP A 42 -10.37 -7.61 7.30
CA TRP A 42 -9.04 -6.97 7.32
C TRP A 42 -8.05 -7.60 6.33
N VAL A 43 -7.91 -8.94 6.37
CA VAL A 43 -6.93 -9.64 5.51
C VAL A 43 -7.32 -9.53 4.04
N ALA A 44 -8.61 -9.76 3.73
CA ALA A 44 -9.12 -9.62 2.37
C ALA A 44 -8.94 -8.20 1.84
N TRP A 45 -9.06 -7.21 2.72
CA TRP A 45 -8.94 -5.81 2.37
C TRP A 45 -7.49 -5.39 2.10
N VAL A 46 -6.53 -5.82 2.94
CA VAL A 46 -5.09 -5.65 2.69
C VAL A 46 -4.69 -6.31 1.37
N GLU A 47 -5.21 -7.51 1.09
CA GLU A 47 -4.95 -8.21 -0.17
C GLU A 47 -5.53 -7.49 -1.39
N ASN A 48 -6.75 -6.95 -1.30
CA ASN A 48 -7.34 -6.16 -2.38
C ASN A 48 -6.53 -4.90 -2.70
N ILE A 49 -5.93 -4.25 -1.69
CA ILE A 49 -5.01 -3.13 -1.90
C ILE A 49 -3.76 -3.56 -2.67
N MET A 50 -3.14 -4.67 -2.27
CA MET A 50 -1.94 -5.18 -2.92
C MET A 50 -2.20 -5.52 -4.39
N LEU A 51 -3.41 -5.98 -4.70
CA LEU A 51 -3.84 -6.36 -6.05
C LEU A 51 -4.45 -5.20 -6.85
N ASP A 52 -4.44 -3.98 -6.30
CA ASP A 52 -5.06 -2.79 -6.90
C ASP A 52 -6.53 -2.98 -7.32
N ARG A 53 -7.23 -3.88 -6.62
CA ARG A 53 -8.65 -4.14 -6.88
C ARG A 53 -9.45 -2.98 -6.34
N ASP A 54 -10.48 -2.59 -7.08
CA ASP A 54 -11.40 -1.55 -6.64
C ASP A 54 -12.06 -1.97 -5.31
N VAL A 55 -11.57 -1.37 -4.23
CA VAL A 55 -12.15 -1.48 -2.88
C VAL A 55 -13.54 -0.80 -2.83
N TYR A 56 -13.94 -0.14 -3.92
CA TYR A 56 -15.10 0.74 -4.04
C TYR A 56 -16.46 0.06 -4.27
N HIS A 57 -16.56 -1.27 -4.32
CA HIS A 57 -17.81 -1.94 -4.69
C HIS A 57 -18.49 -2.81 -3.61
N GLY A 58 -18.30 -2.52 -2.32
CA GLY A 58 -19.19 -3.15 -1.32
C GLY A 58 -19.19 -2.56 0.06
N ARG A 59 -18.03 -2.32 0.66
CA ARG A 59 -17.89 -1.82 2.04
C ARG A 59 -16.55 -1.11 2.14
N SER A 60 -16.47 0.13 1.66
CA SER A 60 -15.24 0.89 1.82
C SER A 60 -14.97 1.10 3.32
N ILE A 61 -13.71 0.96 3.73
CA ILE A 61 -13.27 1.37 5.07
C ILE A 61 -13.60 2.85 5.28
N GLY A 62 -13.58 3.65 4.21
CA GLY A 62 -14.20 4.98 4.15
C GLY A 62 -15.68 4.95 4.52
N ALA A 63 -16.54 4.11 3.96
CA ALA A 63 -17.96 4.07 4.34
C ALA A 63 -18.23 3.54 5.76
N LYS A 64 -17.39 2.68 6.35
CA LYS A 64 -17.49 2.33 7.78
C LYS A 64 -16.99 3.47 8.68
N ILE A 65 -15.83 4.08 8.36
CA ILE A 65 -15.23 5.17 9.14
C ILE A 65 -15.96 6.51 8.94
N ASP A 66 -16.37 6.83 7.72
CA ASP A 66 -17.04 8.06 7.31
C ASP A 66 -18.55 8.00 7.60
N ARG A 67 -19.22 6.83 7.64
CA ARG A 67 -20.56 6.73 8.27
C ARG A 67 -20.51 6.94 9.78
N ALA A 68 -19.38 6.65 10.43
CA ALA A 68 -19.17 7.05 11.83
C ALA A 68 -18.91 8.57 11.97
N SER A 69 -18.53 9.26 10.88
CA SER A 69 -18.07 10.66 10.90
C SER A 69 -19.07 11.66 10.32
N GLN A 70 -19.96 11.26 9.41
CA GLN A 70 -20.83 12.19 8.68
C GLN A 70 -22.27 11.64 8.52
N GLY A 71 -23.16 12.09 9.41
CA GLY A 71 -24.56 12.34 9.09
C GLY A 71 -25.56 11.18 9.16
N ALA A 72 -25.91 10.75 10.39
CA ALA A 72 -27.30 10.43 10.79
C ALA A 72 -27.30 9.96 12.25
N GLY A 73 -27.51 10.85 13.22
CA GLY A 73 -28.16 10.60 14.53
C GLY A 73 -27.77 9.41 15.42
N TYR A 74 -26.80 8.58 15.02
CA TYR A 74 -26.32 7.42 15.72
C TYR A 74 -24.86 7.71 16.05
N SER A 75 -24.66 8.36 17.18
CA SER A 75 -23.39 8.29 17.89
C SER A 75 -23.09 6.80 18.07
N ILE A 76 -22.13 6.27 17.31
CA ILE A 76 -21.52 4.98 17.61
C ILE A 76 -20.74 5.21 18.91
N LYS A 77 -21.45 5.10 20.04
CA LYS A 77 -20.83 4.95 21.34
C LYS A 77 -19.94 3.71 21.27
N GLY A 78 -18.64 3.90 21.08
CA GLY A 78 -17.65 2.84 21.34
C GLY A 78 -16.53 2.63 20.32
N GLU A 79 -16.52 3.28 19.15
CA GLU A 79 -15.35 3.14 18.26
C GLU A 79 -14.17 3.97 18.78
N ASN A 80 -13.12 3.27 19.20
CA ASN A 80 -11.89 3.87 19.69
C ASN A 80 -11.20 4.61 18.53
N GLN A 81 -11.14 5.95 18.60
CA GLN A 81 -10.50 6.78 17.57
C GLN A 81 -9.07 6.33 17.23
N ASN A 82 -8.35 5.79 18.23
CA ASN A 82 -7.00 5.27 18.01
C ASN A 82 -6.98 4.05 17.09
N GLU A 83 -8.02 3.19 17.12
CA GLU A 83 -8.12 2.06 16.19
C GLU A 83 -8.40 2.52 14.77
N VAL A 84 -9.24 3.55 14.60
CA VAL A 84 -9.53 4.15 13.30
C VAL A 84 -8.26 4.73 12.68
N ILE A 85 -7.50 5.52 13.46
CA ILE A 85 -6.23 6.11 13.03
C ILE A 85 -5.22 5.00 12.70
N LYS A 86 -5.10 3.99 13.56
CA LYS A 86 -4.22 2.84 13.36
C LYS A 86 -4.55 2.11 12.07
N ARG A 87 -5.84 1.81 11.82
CA ARG A 87 -6.30 1.20 10.56
C ARG A 87 -5.85 2.04 9.38
N ARG A 88 -6.22 3.34 9.34
CA ARG A 88 -5.84 4.29 8.27
C ARG A 88 -4.33 4.34 8.03
N HIS A 89 -3.52 4.30 9.08
CA HIS A 89 -2.06 4.26 8.94
C HIS A 89 -1.57 2.97 8.28
N LEU A 90 -2.12 1.82 8.69
CA LEU A 90 -1.78 0.52 8.12
C LEU A 90 -2.22 0.37 6.65
N ILE A 91 -3.34 1.01 6.26
CA ILE A 91 -3.78 1.16 4.86
C ILE A 91 -2.65 1.77 4.03
N LEU A 92 -2.15 2.91 4.50
CA LEU A 92 -1.11 3.66 3.81
C LEU A 92 0.15 2.80 3.66
N LEU A 93 0.57 2.13 4.73
CA LEU A 93 1.71 1.21 4.68
C LEU A 93 1.49 0.06 3.69
N ALA A 94 0.28 -0.49 3.60
CA ALA A 94 -0.05 -1.53 2.62
C ALA A 94 0.07 -1.01 1.18
N HIS A 95 -0.41 0.20 0.89
CA HIS A 95 -0.21 0.83 -0.42
C HIS A 95 1.28 1.06 -0.74
N LEU A 96 2.07 1.45 0.26
CA LEU A 96 3.50 1.67 0.09
C LEU A 96 4.26 0.39 -0.26
N ARG A 97 3.81 -0.80 0.16
CA ARG A 97 4.45 -2.09 -0.21
C ARG A 97 4.60 -2.19 -1.73
N LYS A 98 3.52 -1.91 -2.47
CA LYS A 98 3.50 -1.95 -3.94
C LYS A 98 4.46 -0.93 -4.54
N VAL A 99 4.37 0.32 -4.10
CA VAL A 99 5.19 1.43 -4.63
C VAL A 99 6.67 1.19 -4.41
N ILE A 100 7.06 0.76 -3.20
CA ILE A 100 8.46 0.45 -2.87
C ILE A 100 9.01 -0.63 -3.79
N LEU A 101 8.26 -1.71 -4.02
CA LEU A 101 8.72 -2.81 -4.87
C LEU A 101 8.80 -2.42 -6.35
N GLN A 102 7.83 -1.65 -6.84
CA GLN A 102 7.84 -1.13 -8.21
C GLN A 102 9.03 -0.18 -8.44
N ASP A 103 9.24 0.76 -7.51
CA ASP A 103 10.34 1.72 -7.60
C ASP A 103 11.70 1.02 -7.42
N ALA A 104 11.79 -0.01 -6.57
CA ALA A 104 12.99 -0.83 -6.41
C ALA A 104 13.38 -1.54 -7.71
N VAL A 105 12.43 -2.18 -8.40
CA VAL A 105 12.68 -2.81 -9.71
C VAL A 105 13.11 -1.75 -10.71
N ALA A 106 12.41 -0.61 -10.78
CA ALA A 106 12.78 0.47 -11.70
C ALA A 106 14.24 0.90 -11.48
N ILE A 107 14.64 1.13 -10.23
CA ILE A 107 16.01 1.50 -9.87
C ILE A 107 17.02 0.41 -10.27
N MET A 108 16.73 -0.86 -10.03
CA MET A 108 17.62 -1.98 -10.40
C MET A 108 17.78 -2.14 -11.92
N THR A 109 16.73 -1.79 -12.69
CA THR A 109 16.74 -1.90 -14.16
C THR A 109 17.29 -0.67 -14.87
N VAL A 110 17.44 0.46 -14.17
CA VAL A 110 18.02 1.68 -14.76
C VAL A 110 19.52 1.45 -14.92
N GLU A 111 19.94 1.25 -16.17
CA GLU A 111 21.34 1.24 -16.58
C GLU A 111 21.88 2.68 -16.61
N ASP A 112 22.01 3.32 -15.44
CA ASP A 112 22.76 4.56 -15.32
C ASP A 112 24.18 4.26 -14.81
N PRO A 113 25.21 4.33 -15.68
CA PRO A 113 26.60 4.04 -15.30
C PRO A 113 27.17 5.04 -14.28
N THR A 114 26.50 6.17 -14.03
CA THR A 114 26.91 7.17 -13.04
C THR A 114 26.29 6.94 -11.65
N CYS A 115 25.27 6.09 -11.56
CA CYS A 115 24.53 5.85 -10.35
C CYS A 115 24.61 4.37 -9.94
N ASN A 116 25.53 4.06 -9.03
CA ASN A 116 25.63 2.72 -8.46
C ASN A 116 24.55 2.52 -7.38
N TYR A 117 23.32 2.24 -7.83
CA TYR A 117 22.22 1.94 -6.93
C TYR A 117 22.35 0.57 -6.25
N GLY A 118 23.19 -0.33 -6.77
CA GLY A 118 23.40 -1.67 -6.20
C GLY A 118 23.93 -1.65 -4.76
N ASP A 119 24.67 -0.61 -4.38
CA ASP A 119 25.22 -0.44 -3.04
C ASP A 119 24.25 0.23 -2.05
N HIS A 120 23.07 0.66 -2.49
CA HIS A 120 22.11 1.33 -1.62
C HIS A 120 21.62 0.39 -0.51
N TYR A 121 21.62 0.88 0.73
CA TYR A 121 21.33 0.08 1.94
C TYR A 121 19.99 -0.67 1.88
N ILE A 122 19.01 -0.13 1.13
CA ILE A 122 17.70 -0.75 0.99
C ILE A 122 17.79 -2.12 0.31
N PHE A 123 18.72 -2.31 -0.64
CA PHE A 123 18.90 -3.56 -1.37
C PHE A 123 19.72 -4.59 -0.60
N GLN A 124 20.32 -4.19 0.52
CA GLN A 124 20.95 -5.13 1.45
C GLN A 124 19.91 -5.94 2.24
N GLN A 125 18.66 -5.48 2.29
CA GLN A 125 17.56 -6.13 2.99
C GLN A 125 17.22 -7.50 2.35
N PRO A 126 16.87 -8.52 3.15
CA PRO A 126 16.63 -9.88 2.65
C PRO A 126 15.57 -9.98 1.54
N VAL A 127 14.56 -9.12 1.57
CA VAL A 127 13.47 -9.12 0.57
C VAL A 127 13.98 -8.84 -0.85
N PHE A 128 15.02 -8.03 -1.02
CA PHE A 128 15.58 -7.68 -2.33
C PHE A 128 16.69 -8.63 -2.79
N LYS A 129 17.03 -9.64 -1.97
CA LYS A 129 17.95 -10.73 -2.31
C LYS A 129 17.21 -12.00 -2.75
N LEU A 130 15.92 -11.89 -3.02
CA LEU A 130 15.10 -13.01 -3.49
C LEU A 130 15.28 -13.23 -4.99
N PRO A 131 15.12 -14.47 -5.50
CA PRO A 131 15.19 -14.80 -6.92
C PRO A 131 14.33 -13.91 -7.83
N ALA A 132 13.28 -13.30 -7.29
CA ALA A 132 12.40 -12.40 -8.02
C ALA A 132 13.05 -11.07 -8.47
N PHE A 133 14.28 -10.78 -8.03
CA PHE A 133 15.02 -9.55 -8.34
C PHE A 133 16.33 -9.78 -9.12
N TYR A 134 16.56 -10.99 -9.62
CA TYR A 134 17.75 -11.36 -10.42
C TYR A 134 17.39 -11.76 -11.84
#